data_AF-A0A836LMY0-F1
#
_entry.id   AF-A0A836LMY0-F1
#
_cell.length_a   1.000
_cell.length_b   1.000
_cell.length_c   1.000
_cell.angle_alpha   90.00
_cell.angle_beta   90.00
_cell.angle_gamma   90.00
#
_symmetry.space_group_name_H-M   'P 1'
#
loop_
_entity.id
_entity.type
_entity.pdbx_description
1 polymer ?
#
loop_
_entity_poly.entity_id
_entity_poly.type
_entity_poly.pdbx_seq_one_letter_code
_entity_poly.pdbx_strand_id
1 'polypeptide(L)'
;MYNGVEAAAVKGTGLSGYVQRSRVNVSAAGRAPAEEGATAVEGGVSINPLEQRRAQGENREMAARLESHRALREVRLRVMLYREEREAAGVDAVTVERECGELYESLLAAARRRLKAQQKTEDAKTAAKFAAAFGVKSTMTSAAAGGGAGIGSAFDRSVQEVERHRKEEERRRHQEAQLVEHLKRVRREGKDEAPQ
;
A
#
# COMPACT_ATOMS: atom_id res chain seq x y z
N MET A 1 40.98 11.85 -48.55
CA MET A 1 41.77 11.00 -47.64
C MET A 1 40.82 10.12 -46.87
N TYR A 2 41.08 8.80 -46.80
CA TYR A 2 40.35 7.86 -45.96
C TYR A 2 40.98 7.90 -44.56
N ASN A 3 40.19 8.12 -43.52
CA ASN A 3 40.69 8.31 -42.14
C ASN A 3 41.10 6.99 -41.47
N GLY A 4 41.97 6.20 -42.13
CA GLY A 4 42.43 4.89 -41.62
C GLY A 4 41.37 3.79 -41.60
N VAL A 5 40.23 3.99 -42.27
CA VAL A 5 39.09 3.03 -42.31
C VAL A 5 39.15 2.14 -43.57
N GLU A 6 40.21 2.22 -44.35
CA GLU A 6 40.39 1.41 -45.55
C GLU A 6 41.24 0.15 -45.28
N ALA A 7 41.03 -0.89 -46.10
CA ALA A 7 41.85 -2.08 -46.04
C ALA A 7 43.28 -1.74 -46.48
N ALA A 8 44.28 -2.14 -45.69
CA ALA A 8 45.69 -1.80 -45.93
C ALA A 8 46.22 -2.27 -47.31
N ALA A 9 45.61 -3.31 -47.90
CA ALA A 9 45.83 -3.69 -49.28
C ALA A 9 44.54 -4.26 -49.91
N VAL A 10 44.20 -3.77 -51.10
CA VAL A 10 43.02 -4.23 -51.86
C VAL A 10 43.34 -5.46 -52.73
N LYS A 11 44.62 -5.73 -53.00
CA LYS A 11 45.06 -6.85 -53.84
C LYS A 11 44.95 -8.17 -53.07
N GLY A 12 44.18 -9.12 -53.60
CA GLY A 12 43.97 -10.45 -53.02
C GLY A 12 42.66 -10.63 -52.25
N THR A 13 41.91 -9.54 -52.01
CA THR A 13 40.60 -9.62 -51.33
C THR A 13 39.43 -9.89 -52.28
N GLY A 14 39.64 -9.72 -53.60
CA GLY A 14 38.59 -9.87 -54.61
C GLY A 14 37.54 -8.76 -54.59
N LEU A 15 37.74 -7.69 -53.82
CA LEU A 15 36.83 -6.55 -53.69
C LEU A 15 37.41 -5.31 -54.38
N SER A 16 36.54 -4.35 -54.75
CA SER A 16 36.94 -3.12 -55.43
C SER A 16 37.68 -2.11 -54.56
N GLY A 17 37.78 -2.36 -53.23
CA GLY A 17 38.37 -1.42 -52.27
C GLY A 17 37.53 -0.17 -52.01
N TYR A 18 36.32 -0.08 -52.58
CA TYR A 18 35.45 1.08 -52.39
C TYR A 18 34.87 1.10 -50.97
N VAL A 19 35.25 2.11 -50.17
CA VAL A 19 34.73 2.31 -48.81
C VAL A 19 33.62 3.36 -48.83
N GLN A 20 32.39 2.93 -48.53
CA GLN A 20 31.24 3.81 -48.40
C GLN A 20 31.04 4.24 -46.94
N ARG A 21 30.88 5.54 -46.68
CA ARG A 21 30.55 6.03 -45.33
C ARG A 21 29.14 5.58 -44.94
N SER A 22 29.01 4.86 -43.83
CA SER A 22 27.71 4.47 -43.29
C SER A 22 26.91 5.72 -42.87
N ARG A 23 25.67 5.82 -43.35
CA ARG A 23 24.74 6.89 -42.97
C ARG A 23 24.07 6.64 -41.62
N VAL A 24 24.30 5.50 -40.97
CA VAL A 24 23.67 5.13 -39.70
C VAL A 24 24.35 5.83 -38.50
N ASN A 25 25.58 6.35 -38.66
CA ASN A 25 26.38 6.90 -37.56
C ASN A 25 26.28 8.43 -37.38
N VAL A 26 25.27 9.08 -37.95
CA VAL A 26 25.13 10.56 -37.83
C VAL A 26 24.88 11.01 -36.38
N SER A 27 24.51 10.11 -35.45
CA SER A 27 24.34 10.45 -34.02
C SER A 27 25.62 10.35 -33.17
N ALA A 28 26.72 9.79 -33.67
CA ALA A 28 27.94 9.61 -32.89
C ALA A 28 28.86 10.85 -32.88
N ALA A 29 28.67 11.80 -33.80
CA ALA A 29 29.52 12.99 -33.93
C ALA A 29 29.25 14.08 -32.87
N GLY A 30 28.27 13.88 -31.98
CA GLY A 30 27.96 14.80 -30.86
C GLY A 30 28.37 14.29 -29.48
N ARG A 31 28.95 13.08 -29.37
CA ARG A 31 29.35 12.50 -28.08
C ARG A 31 30.86 12.57 -27.97
N ALA A 32 31.35 13.50 -27.14
CA ALA A 32 32.74 13.50 -26.68
C ALA A 32 33.11 12.10 -26.16
N PRO A 33 34.35 11.63 -26.40
CA PRO A 33 34.77 10.34 -25.86
C PRO A 33 34.73 10.43 -24.33
N ALA A 34 33.88 9.61 -23.72
CA ALA A 34 33.89 9.41 -22.30
C ALA A 34 35.25 8.80 -21.94
N GLU A 35 35.95 9.43 -21.00
CA GLU A 35 37.21 8.91 -20.48
C GLU A 35 37.03 7.48 -19.97
N GLU A 36 37.98 6.63 -20.34
CA GLU A 36 38.16 5.30 -19.79
C GLU A 36 38.34 5.39 -18.27
N GLY A 37 37.35 4.94 -17.50
CA GLY A 37 37.48 4.94 -16.04
C GLY A 37 36.21 4.74 -15.21
N ALA A 38 35.02 4.80 -15.80
CA ALA A 38 33.79 4.48 -15.09
C ALA A 38 33.19 3.18 -15.63
N THR A 39 33.26 2.14 -14.81
CA THR A 39 32.54 0.88 -14.97
C THR A 39 31.11 1.14 -15.42
N ALA A 40 30.79 0.84 -16.68
CA ALA A 40 29.43 0.72 -17.17
C ALA A 40 28.79 -0.54 -16.56
N VAL A 41 28.46 -0.47 -15.26
CA VAL A 41 27.53 -1.39 -14.63
C VAL A 41 26.15 -0.79 -14.85
N GLU A 42 25.52 -1.23 -15.93
CA GLU A 42 24.15 -1.74 -15.96
C GLU A 42 23.68 -1.79 -17.41
N GLY A 43 23.53 -3.02 -17.90
CA GLY A 43 22.86 -3.31 -19.16
C GLY A 43 21.44 -2.78 -19.09
N GLY A 44 21.21 -1.66 -19.78
CA GLY A 44 19.90 -1.08 -20.01
C GLY A 44 19.07 -1.99 -20.92
N VAL A 45 18.50 -3.05 -20.35
CA VAL A 45 17.20 -3.52 -20.81
C VAL A 45 16.24 -2.40 -20.42
N SER A 46 15.57 -1.77 -21.38
CA SER A 46 14.51 -0.81 -21.10
C SER A 46 13.41 -1.54 -20.32
N ILE A 47 13.49 -1.56 -18.99
CA ILE A 47 12.52 -2.27 -18.16
C ILE A 47 11.18 -1.58 -18.35
N ASN A 48 10.24 -2.30 -18.95
CA ASN A 48 8.88 -1.84 -19.11
C ASN A 48 8.30 -1.49 -17.72
N PRO A 49 7.83 -0.26 -17.48
CA PRO A 49 7.34 0.15 -16.16
C PRO A 49 6.16 -0.70 -15.66
N LEU A 50 5.40 -1.32 -16.56
CA LEU A 50 4.32 -2.24 -16.21
C LEU A 50 4.86 -3.60 -15.73
N GLU A 51 5.91 -4.10 -16.36
CA GLU A 51 6.58 -5.34 -15.94
C GLU A 51 7.26 -5.15 -14.58
N GLN A 52 7.86 -3.98 -14.35
CA GLN A 52 8.42 -3.64 -13.05
C GLN A 52 7.36 -3.63 -11.94
N ARG A 53 6.15 -3.12 -12.22
CA ARG A 53 5.04 -3.15 -11.26
C ARG A 53 4.53 -4.56 -10.99
N ARG A 54 4.45 -5.43 -12.00
CA ARG A 54 4.08 -6.85 -11.82
C ARG A 54 5.12 -7.57 -10.97
N ALA A 55 6.40 -7.42 -11.30
CA ALA A 55 7.50 -8.01 -10.54
C ALA A 55 7.52 -7.53 -9.08
N GLN A 56 7.23 -6.25 -8.82
CA GLN A 56 7.10 -5.74 -7.45
C GLN A 56 5.92 -6.36 -6.69
N GLY A 57 4.80 -6.64 -7.36
CA GLY A 57 3.65 -7.33 -6.77
C GLY A 57 3.99 -8.76 -6.37
N GLU A 58 4.57 -9.52 -7.30
CA GLU A 58 5.00 -10.91 -7.08
C GLU A 58 6.07 -11.00 -5.99
N ASN A 59 7.05 -10.10 -5.98
CA ASN A 59 8.08 -10.05 -4.94
C ASN A 59 7.51 -9.78 -3.55
N ARG A 60 6.48 -8.92 -3.44
CA ARG A 60 5.80 -8.69 -2.16
C ARG A 60 5.04 -9.92 -1.68
N GLU A 61 4.36 -10.62 -2.58
CA GLU A 61 3.68 -11.86 -2.23
C GLU A 61 4.67 -12.94 -1.77
N MET A 62 5.79 -13.09 -2.48
CA MET A 62 6.85 -14.01 -2.10
C MET A 62 7.49 -13.63 -0.76
N ALA A 63 7.69 -12.35 -0.49
CA ALA A 63 8.17 -11.88 0.81
C ALA A 63 7.19 -12.25 1.94
N ALA A 64 5.89 -12.03 1.76
CA ALA A 64 4.87 -12.40 2.74
C ALA A 64 4.84 -13.92 3.02
N ARG A 65 4.97 -14.74 1.97
CA ARG A 65 5.08 -16.20 2.10
C ARG A 65 6.32 -16.58 2.92
N LEU A 66 7.47 -15.99 2.60
CA LEU A 66 8.71 -16.23 3.34
C LEU A 66 8.61 -15.83 4.81
N GLU A 67 7.96 -14.70 5.12
CA GLU A 67 7.73 -14.26 6.50
C GLU A 67 6.87 -15.24 7.28
N SER A 68 5.78 -15.74 6.69
CA SER A 68 4.95 -16.76 7.34
C SER A 68 5.71 -18.06 7.61
N HIS A 69 6.56 -18.49 6.67
CA HIS A 69 7.39 -19.68 6.84
C HIS A 69 8.46 -19.46 7.92
N ARG A 70 9.10 -18.28 7.98
CA ARG A 70 10.05 -17.92 9.02
C ARG A 70 9.40 -17.95 10.40
N ALA A 71 8.19 -17.40 10.53
CA ALA A 71 7.45 -17.43 11.80
C ALA A 71 7.14 -18.86 12.25
N LEU A 72 6.70 -19.75 11.34
CA LEU A 72 6.47 -21.16 11.67
C LEU A 72 7.75 -21.89 12.08
N ARG A 73 8.86 -21.64 11.38
CA ARG A 73 10.16 -22.22 11.70
C ARG A 73 10.64 -21.75 13.07
N GLU A 74 10.48 -20.48 13.39
CA GLU A 74 10.82 -19.93 14.70
C GLU A 74 10.05 -20.61 15.83
N VAL A 75 8.73 -20.83 15.66
CA VAL A 75 7.92 -21.58 16.62
C VAL A 75 8.46 -23.00 16.81
N ARG A 76 8.72 -23.72 15.72
CA ARG A 76 9.26 -25.09 15.79
C ARG A 76 10.62 -25.14 16.49
N LEU A 77 11.51 -24.23 16.17
CA LEU A 77 12.84 -24.16 16.79
C LEU A 77 12.73 -23.93 18.30
N ARG A 78 11.85 -23.03 18.76
CA ARG A 78 11.64 -22.79 20.19
C ARG A 78 11.11 -24.03 20.91
N VAL A 79 10.19 -24.78 20.30
CA VAL A 79 9.66 -26.03 20.88
C VAL A 79 10.73 -27.11 20.93
N MET A 80 11.57 -27.23 19.90
CA MET A 80 12.68 -28.19 19.89
C MET A 80 13.72 -27.85 20.98
N LEU A 81 14.11 -26.58 21.10
CA LEU A 81 15.04 -26.15 22.16
C LEU A 81 14.46 -26.40 23.55
N TYR A 82 13.18 -26.09 23.76
CA TYR A 82 12.50 -26.36 25.03
C TYR A 82 12.47 -27.86 25.36
N ARG A 83 12.22 -28.70 24.35
CA ARG A 83 12.25 -30.15 24.49
C ARG A 83 13.64 -30.63 24.92
N GLU A 84 14.68 -30.18 24.23
CA GLU A 84 16.09 -30.52 24.55
C GLU A 84 16.47 -30.08 25.97
N GLU A 85 16.06 -28.88 26.40
CA GLU A 85 16.28 -28.38 27.76
C GLU A 85 15.60 -29.26 28.83
N ARG A 86 14.37 -29.70 28.58
CA ARG A 86 13.60 -30.53 29.52
C ARG A 86 14.08 -31.98 29.56
N GLU A 87 14.46 -32.54 28.41
CA GLU A 87 15.08 -33.86 28.32
C GLU A 87 16.44 -33.86 29.04
N ALA A 88 17.25 -32.81 28.88
CA ALA A 88 18.52 -32.65 29.60
C ALA A 88 18.34 -32.50 31.12
N ALA A 89 17.21 -31.93 31.57
CA ALA A 89 16.84 -31.82 32.98
C ALA A 89 16.28 -33.13 33.58
N GLY A 90 16.14 -34.20 32.78
CA GLY A 90 15.64 -35.50 33.25
C GLY A 90 14.14 -35.53 33.54
N VAL A 91 13.36 -34.64 32.92
CA VAL A 91 11.90 -34.61 33.05
C VAL A 91 11.28 -35.79 32.28
N ASP A 92 10.19 -36.35 32.80
CA ASP A 92 9.51 -37.50 32.18
C ASP A 92 8.99 -37.17 30.77
N ALA A 93 9.15 -38.10 29.84
CA ALA A 93 8.85 -37.90 28.42
C ALA A 93 7.38 -37.50 28.19
N VAL A 94 6.44 -38.06 28.96
CA VAL A 94 5.00 -37.74 28.83
C VAL A 94 4.72 -36.30 29.26
N THR A 95 5.40 -35.82 30.30
CA THR A 95 5.28 -34.43 30.73
C THR A 95 5.91 -33.47 29.72
N VAL A 96 7.07 -33.82 29.14
CA VAL A 96 7.71 -33.01 28.10
C VAL A 96 6.83 -32.90 26.85
N GLU A 97 6.20 -33.99 26.41
CA GLU A 97 5.31 -33.97 25.24
C GLU A 97 4.08 -33.07 25.46
N ARG A 98 3.46 -33.11 26.65
CA ARG A 98 2.34 -32.23 27.00
C ARG A 98 2.75 -30.76 27.00
N GLU A 99 3.83 -30.43 27.71
CA GLU A 99 4.34 -29.05 27.78
C GLU A 99 4.74 -28.53 26.40
N CYS A 100 5.39 -29.36 25.57
CA CYS A 100 5.74 -29.00 24.20
C CYS A 100 4.52 -28.77 23.32
N GLY A 101 3.45 -29.55 23.50
CA GLY A 101 2.18 -29.37 22.79
C GLY A 101 1.53 -28.02 23.13
N GLU A 102 1.41 -27.72 24.42
CA GLU A 102 0.85 -26.45 24.92
C GLU A 102 1.72 -25.24 24.48
N LEU A 103 3.04 -25.38 24.54
CA LEU A 103 3.98 -24.37 24.07
C LEU A 103 3.84 -24.14 22.56
N TYR A 104 3.70 -25.21 21.77
CA TYR A 104 3.51 -25.11 20.33
C TYR A 104 2.21 -24.37 19.99
N GLU A 105 1.09 -24.74 20.62
CA GLU A 105 -0.20 -24.08 20.38
C GLU A 105 -0.20 -22.60 20.76
N SER A 106 0.37 -22.26 21.92
CA SER A 106 0.45 -20.88 22.39
C SER A 106 1.33 -20.01 21.48
N LEU A 107 2.51 -20.50 21.09
CA LEU A 107 3.41 -19.80 20.18
C LEU A 107 2.82 -19.66 18.77
N LEU A 108 2.13 -20.69 18.29
CA LEU A 108 1.47 -20.67 16.98
C LEU A 108 0.29 -19.68 16.96
N ALA A 109 -0.48 -19.59 18.04
CA ALA A 109 -1.53 -18.58 18.19
C ALA A 109 -0.94 -17.15 18.20
N ALA A 110 0.17 -16.94 18.92
CA ALA A 110 0.87 -15.65 18.96
C ALA A 110 1.44 -15.27 17.58
N ALA A 111 2.07 -16.21 16.88
CA ALA A 111 2.60 -16.00 15.54
C ALA A 111 1.51 -15.63 14.53
N ARG A 112 0.36 -16.33 14.57
CA ARG A 112 -0.81 -16.01 13.73
C ARG A 112 -1.36 -14.62 14.01
N ARG A 113 -1.46 -14.21 15.28
CA ARG A 113 -1.90 -12.86 15.66
C ARG A 113 -0.94 -11.80 15.15
N ARG A 114 0.37 -12.02 15.27
CA ARG A 114 1.41 -11.13 14.75
C ARG A 114 1.33 -10.95 13.23
N LEU A 115 1.21 -12.05 12.48
CA LEU A 115 1.07 -12.00 11.02
C LEU A 115 -0.19 -11.22 10.59
N LYS A 116 -1.33 -11.46 11.26
CA LYS A 116 -2.57 -10.70 11.02
C LYS A 116 -2.42 -9.22 11.34
N ALA A 117 -1.71 -8.87 12.42
CA ALA A 117 -1.46 -7.47 12.77
C ALA A 117 -0.56 -6.79 11.73
N GLN A 118 0.48 -7.47 11.25
CA GLN A 118 1.36 -6.99 10.19
C GLN A 118 0.56 -6.72 8.90
N GLN A 119 -0.23 -7.69 8.44
CA GLN A 119 -1.11 -7.53 7.27
C GLN A 119 -2.02 -6.30 7.39
N LYS A 120 -2.71 -6.14 8.53
CA LYS A 120 -3.55 -4.96 8.79
C LYS A 120 -2.77 -3.65 8.72
N THR A 121 -1.54 -3.61 9.20
CA THR A 121 -0.70 -2.40 9.13
C THR A 121 -0.26 -2.11 7.70
N GLU A 122 -0.02 -3.13 6.88
CA GLU A 122 0.31 -2.97 5.47
C GLU A 122 -0.90 -2.50 4.67
N ASP A 123 -2.07 -3.09 4.89
CA ASP A 123 -3.34 -2.67 4.30
C ASP A 123 -3.69 -1.22 4.67
N ALA A 124 -3.45 -0.82 5.92
CA ALA A 124 -3.64 0.56 6.35
C ALA A 124 -2.68 1.52 5.61
N LYS A 125 -1.41 1.12 5.39
CA LYS A 125 -0.44 1.92 4.63
C LYS A 125 -0.83 2.03 3.16
N THR A 126 -1.33 0.96 2.54
CA THR A 126 -1.78 1.01 1.14
C THR A 126 -3.05 1.85 1.02
N ALA A 127 -4.02 1.67 1.91
CA ALA A 127 -5.25 2.47 1.97
C ALA A 127 -4.94 3.96 2.17
N ALA A 128 -4.00 4.32 3.04
CA ALA A 128 -3.58 5.71 3.23
C ALA A 128 -2.96 6.31 1.96
N LYS A 129 -2.15 5.55 1.21
CA LYS A 129 -1.59 5.99 -0.08
C LYS A 129 -2.67 6.21 -1.13
N PHE A 130 -3.66 5.32 -1.19
CA PHE A 130 -4.82 5.50 -2.08
C PHE A 130 -5.65 6.72 -1.68
N ALA A 131 -5.94 6.88 -0.39
CA ALA A 131 -6.68 8.02 0.14
C ALA A 131 -5.98 9.35 -0.21
N ALA A 132 -4.65 9.41 -0.07
CA ALA A 132 -3.85 10.58 -0.47
C ALA A 132 -3.89 10.84 -1.99
N ALA A 133 -3.80 9.80 -2.82
CA ALA A 133 -3.84 9.93 -4.27
C ALA A 133 -5.20 10.40 -4.81
N PHE A 134 -6.30 10.04 -4.13
CA PHE A 134 -7.67 10.39 -4.52
C PHE A 134 -8.28 11.54 -3.70
N GLY A 135 -7.50 12.18 -2.82
CA GLY A 135 -7.99 13.28 -1.98
C GLY A 135 -9.09 12.88 -0.98
N VAL A 136 -9.20 11.60 -0.64
CA VAL A 136 -10.20 11.07 0.30
C VAL A 136 -9.66 11.22 1.72
N LYS A 137 -10.43 11.84 2.63
CA LYS A 137 -10.06 11.90 4.06
C LYS A 137 -10.04 10.48 4.64
N SER A 138 -8.86 9.99 4.98
CA SER A 138 -8.68 8.71 5.67
C SER A 138 -9.29 8.81 7.08
N THR A 139 -10.46 8.21 7.28
CA THR A 139 -11.16 8.11 8.58
C THR A 139 -10.61 6.99 9.46
N MET A 140 -9.30 6.70 9.40
CA MET A 140 -8.71 5.64 10.24
C MET A 140 -8.23 6.11 11.62
N THR A 141 -8.26 7.40 11.93
CA THR A 141 -7.78 7.93 13.23
C THR A 141 -8.82 7.99 14.35
N SER A 142 -10.10 7.66 14.11
CA SER A 142 -11.15 7.72 15.14
C SER A 142 -11.49 6.38 15.82
N ALA A 143 -10.78 5.28 15.50
CA ALA A 143 -11.11 3.94 16.02
C ALA A 143 -10.39 3.57 17.34
N ALA A 144 -9.87 4.54 18.09
CA ALA A 144 -9.20 4.28 19.38
C ALA A 144 -10.14 4.37 20.61
N ALA A 145 -11.42 4.74 20.43
CA ALA A 145 -12.39 4.77 21.52
C ALA A 145 -13.73 4.16 21.09
N GLY A 146 -13.91 2.88 21.40
CA GLY A 146 -15.23 2.23 21.40
C GLY A 146 -15.78 1.80 20.04
N GLY A 147 -15.81 0.48 19.82
CA GLY A 147 -16.87 -0.19 19.07
C GLY A 147 -17.01 0.16 17.58
N GLY A 148 -16.31 -0.59 16.73
CA GLY A 148 -16.82 -1.07 15.43
C GLY A 148 -17.53 -0.05 14.52
N ALA A 149 -16.78 0.87 13.92
CA ALA A 149 -17.23 1.59 12.73
C ALA A 149 -16.19 1.43 11.62
N GLY A 150 -16.10 0.21 11.08
CA GLY A 150 -15.31 -0.08 9.90
C GLY A 150 -16.07 0.34 8.65
N ILE A 151 -15.41 1.13 7.79
CA ILE A 151 -15.55 1.10 6.32
C ILE A 151 -17.00 0.96 5.83
N GLY A 152 -17.73 2.08 5.73
CA GLY A 152 -19.09 2.04 5.14
C GLY A 152 -20.04 3.19 5.44
N SER A 153 -19.65 4.22 6.20
CA SER A 153 -20.60 5.25 6.69
C SER A 153 -21.40 6.00 5.60
N ALA A 154 -20.93 6.04 4.34
CA ALA A 154 -21.67 6.65 3.23
C ALA A 154 -22.79 5.76 2.65
N PHE A 155 -22.78 4.46 2.95
CA PHE A 155 -23.77 3.47 2.51
C PHE A 155 -24.51 2.80 3.68
N ASP A 156 -24.23 3.22 4.91
CA ASP A 156 -24.90 2.71 6.09
C ASP A 156 -26.28 3.35 6.20
N ARG A 157 -27.32 2.57 5.89
CA ARG A 157 -28.73 3.03 5.90
C ARG A 157 -29.11 3.66 7.23
N SER A 158 -28.57 3.14 8.33
CA SER A 158 -28.85 3.64 9.69
C SER A 158 -28.33 5.07 9.90
N VAL A 159 -27.11 5.36 9.44
CA VAL A 159 -26.50 6.69 9.53
C VAL A 159 -27.22 7.69 8.60
N GLN A 160 -27.61 7.23 7.41
CA GLN A 160 -28.33 8.05 6.44
C GLN A 160 -29.75 8.42 6.91
N GLU A 161 -30.45 7.51 7.58
CA GLU A 161 -31.76 7.76 8.18
C GLU A 161 -31.68 8.76 9.34
N VAL A 162 -30.65 8.67 10.20
CA VAL A 162 -30.43 9.63 11.29
C VAL A 162 -30.11 11.03 10.76
N GLU A 163 -29.25 11.14 9.74
CA GLU A 163 -28.98 12.43 9.10
C GLU A 163 -30.21 13.02 8.40
N ARG A 164 -31.02 12.16 7.76
CA ARG A 164 -32.27 12.58 7.12
C ARG A 164 -33.28 13.09 8.15
N HIS A 165 -33.44 12.38 9.27
CA HIS A 165 -34.34 12.78 10.35
C HIS A 165 -33.91 14.12 10.95
N ARG A 166 -32.60 14.32 11.16
CA ARG A 166 -32.05 15.60 11.65
C ARG A 166 -32.34 16.76 10.70
N LYS A 167 -32.18 16.56 9.39
CA LYS A 167 -32.51 17.57 8.37
C LYS A 167 -34.01 17.86 8.30
N GLU A 168 -34.86 16.84 8.44
CA GLU A 168 -36.31 17.02 8.46
C GLU A 168 -36.78 17.77 9.72
N GLU A 169 -36.19 17.49 10.88
CA GLU A 169 -36.43 18.26 12.12
C GLU A 169 -35.98 19.72 12.01
N GLU A 170 -34.83 19.98 11.40
CA GLU A 170 -34.36 21.35 11.17
C GLU A 170 -35.31 22.14 10.24
N ARG A 171 -35.86 21.49 9.21
CA ARG A 171 -36.88 22.13 8.34
C ARG A 171 -38.18 22.40 9.09
N ARG A 172 -38.64 21.48 9.94
CA ARG A 172 -39.83 21.71 10.79
C ARG A 172 -39.61 22.88 11.75
N ARG A 173 -38.46 22.94 12.42
CA ARG A 173 -38.11 24.05 13.31
C ARG A 173 -38.05 25.40 12.59
N HIS A 174 -37.56 25.43 11.35
CA HIS A 174 -37.58 26.66 10.55
C HIS A 174 -38.99 27.09 10.16
N GLN A 175 -39.87 26.16 9.78
CA GLN A 175 -41.28 26.48 9.49
C GLN A 175 -42.02 26.95 10.75
N GLU A 176 -41.80 26.30 11.90
CA GLU A 176 -42.35 26.72 13.18
C GLU A 176 -41.86 28.12 13.58
N ALA A 177 -40.57 28.41 13.39
CA ALA A 177 -40.00 29.72 13.66
C ALA A 177 -40.64 30.82 12.77
N GLN A 178 -40.85 30.54 11.48
CA GLN A 178 -41.54 31.46 10.57
C GLN A 178 -42.99 31.71 10.97
N LEU A 179 -43.72 30.67 11.40
CA LEU A 179 -45.09 30.80 11.88
C LEU A 179 -45.17 31.61 13.18
N VAL A 180 -44.24 31.39 14.11
CA VAL A 180 -44.15 32.16 15.36
C VAL A 180 -43.81 33.62 15.07
N GLU A 181 -42.91 33.88 14.13
CA GLU A 181 -42.59 35.26 13.72
C GLU A 181 -43.78 35.95 13.07
N HIS A 182 -44.51 35.26 12.18
CA HIS A 182 -45.72 35.77 11.56
C HIS A 182 -46.81 36.08 12.60
N LEU A 183 -47.06 35.18 13.55
CA LEU A 183 -48.01 35.41 14.65
C LEU A 183 -47.59 36.59 15.55
N LYS A 184 -46.28 36.77 15.78
CA LYS A 184 -45.77 37.94 16.52
C LYS A 184 -45.99 39.25 15.76
N ARG A 185 -45.85 39.26 14.42
CA ARG A 185 -46.13 40.43 13.58
C ARG A 185 -47.62 40.79 13.61
N VAL A 186 -48.49 39.81 13.33
CA VAL A 186 -49.96 40.01 13.37
C VAL A 186 -50.43 40.47 14.76
N ARG A 187 -49.86 39.95 15.85
CA ARG A 187 -50.20 40.39 17.21
C ARG A 187 -49.74 41.82 17.52
N ARG A 188 -48.67 42.31 16.89
CA ARG A 188 -48.22 43.70 17.03
C ARG A 188 -49.12 44.63 16.22
N GLU A 189 -49.41 44.27 14.98
CA GLU A 189 -50.31 45.01 14.09
C GLU A 189 -51.74 45.11 14.67
N GLY A 190 -52.30 44.02 15.19
CA GLY A 190 -53.61 44.04 15.88
C GLY A 190 -53.63 44.73 17.24
N LYS A 191 -52.46 45.10 17.80
CA LYS A 191 -52.36 45.90 19.03
C LYS A 191 -52.21 47.39 18.71
N ASP A 192 -51.73 47.72 17.52
CA ASP A 192 -51.66 49.08 16.99
C ASP A 192 -53.01 49.50 16.34
N GLU A 193 -53.84 48.54 15.92
CA GLU A 193 -55.22 48.75 15.44
C GLU A 193 -56.30 48.74 16.55
N ALA A 194 -55.93 48.77 17.83
CA ALA A 194 -56.85 48.99 18.93
C ALA A 194 -56.79 50.46 19.41
N PRO A 195 -57.45 51.41 18.71
CA PRO A 195 -57.71 52.74 19.26
C PRO A 195 -58.76 52.63 20.38
N GLN A 196 -58.59 53.52 21.37
CA GLN A 196 -59.60 53.85 22.38
C GLN A 196 -60.90 54.36 21.76
#